data_AF-A0A945WY43-F1
#
_entry.id   AF-A0A945WY43-F1
#
_cell.length_a   1.000
_cell.length_b   1.000
_cell.length_c   1.000
_cell.angle_alpha   90.00
_cell.angle_beta   90.00
_cell.angle_gamma   90.00
#
_symmetry.space_group_name_H-M   'P 1'
#
loop_
_entity.id
_entity.type
_entity.pdbx_description
1 polymer ?
#
loop_
_entity_poly.entity_id
_entity_poly.type
_entity_poly.pdbx_seq_one_letter_code
_entity_poly.pdbx_strand_id
1 'polypeptide(L)'
;MSDNDTVGTTTEPPVEFGANAWLVDELWTLYQKDPQLVEKSWWPLFESRASRAGVSLPPAPAAPAPATSLADDPSPVTSPIAKTTSIAPKEQPIPAQAPTSPTPVVSEAEVGVDEAPVDEVNPLKGMAKALAANMDQSLTVPTATSVRTVPAKLMIDNRIVINNHLRRARGGKVSFTHLIAWAMIKALKQLPGQNVFYDEVDGKPVAVHPANINLGIAIDMPKPDGTRGLVVPGIKR
;
A
#
# COMPACT_ATOMS: atom_id res chain seq x y z
N MET A 1 28.35 33.81 -44.22
CA MET A 1 27.32 34.85 -44.41
C MET A 1 26.00 34.11 -44.54
N SER A 2 25.08 34.12 -43.60
CA SER A 2 24.97 34.66 -42.26
C SER A 2 23.62 34.12 -41.77
N ASP A 3 23.59 33.62 -40.53
CA ASP A 3 22.55 33.86 -39.53
C ASP A 3 21.07 33.70 -39.96
N ASN A 4 20.34 32.76 -39.33
CA ASN A 4 19.56 33.17 -38.15
C ASN A 4 18.97 31.97 -37.40
N ASP A 5 19.25 31.98 -36.10
CA ASP A 5 18.72 31.12 -35.06
C ASP A 5 17.18 31.17 -34.98
N THR A 6 16.57 30.02 -34.71
CA THR A 6 15.33 29.97 -33.92
C THR A 6 15.35 28.70 -33.09
N VAL A 7 16.07 28.78 -31.97
CA VAL A 7 16.00 27.78 -30.90
C VAL A 7 14.58 27.77 -30.38
N GLY A 8 13.82 26.73 -30.73
CA GLY A 8 12.59 26.40 -30.05
C GLY A 8 12.92 26.08 -28.60
N THR A 9 12.54 26.99 -27.71
CA THR A 9 12.48 26.76 -26.27
C THR A 9 11.59 25.55 -26.01
N THR A 10 12.19 24.40 -25.70
CA THR A 10 11.49 23.26 -25.09
C THR A 10 11.05 23.70 -23.70
N THR A 11 9.85 24.25 -23.60
CA THR A 11 9.15 24.41 -22.31
C THR A 11 8.79 23.01 -21.84
N GLU A 12 9.61 22.45 -20.94
CA GLU A 12 9.24 21.25 -20.21
C GLU A 12 7.91 21.48 -19.48
N PRO A 13 6.93 20.56 -19.58
CA PRO A 13 5.69 20.70 -18.84
C PRO A 13 5.99 20.63 -17.33
N PRO A 14 5.28 21.41 -16.49
CA PRO A 14 5.44 21.30 -15.04
C PRO A 14 5.14 19.86 -14.62
N VAL A 15 6.07 19.24 -13.90
CA VAL A 15 5.92 17.88 -13.37
C VAL A 15 4.70 17.87 -12.45
N GLU A 16 3.63 17.20 -12.88
CA GLU A 16 2.38 17.09 -12.13
C GLU A 16 2.49 15.91 -11.15
N PHE A 17 2.77 16.21 -9.87
CA PHE A 17 3.08 15.20 -8.85
C PHE A 17 1.87 14.43 -8.29
N GLY A 18 0.66 14.62 -8.84
CA GLY A 18 -0.54 13.83 -8.55
C GLY A 18 -0.80 13.60 -7.05
N ALA A 19 -1.04 12.35 -6.65
CA ALA A 19 -1.33 11.94 -5.27
C ALA A 19 -0.18 12.19 -4.26
N ASN A 20 1.02 12.56 -4.74
CA ASN A 20 2.18 12.90 -3.91
C ASN A 20 2.36 14.41 -3.75
N ALA A 21 1.40 15.23 -4.20
CA ALA A 21 1.45 16.68 -4.04
C ALA A 21 1.62 17.11 -2.57
N TRP A 22 1.00 16.38 -1.64
CA TRP A 22 1.12 16.65 -0.20
C TRP A 22 2.57 16.49 0.32
N LEU A 23 3.32 15.51 -0.17
CA LEU A 23 4.71 15.27 0.21
C LEU A 23 5.63 16.35 -0.34
N VAL A 24 5.40 16.79 -1.57
CA VAL A 24 6.19 17.88 -2.18
C VAL A 24 5.95 19.20 -1.44
N ASP A 25 4.73 19.47 -0.98
CA ASP A 25 4.43 20.65 -0.16
C ASP A 25 4.99 20.55 1.27
N GLU A 26 5.05 19.35 1.85
CA GLU A 26 5.72 19.12 3.13
C GLU A 26 7.24 19.31 3.02
N LEU A 27 7.87 18.72 1.99
CA LEU A 27 9.30 18.92 1.69
C LEU A 27 9.61 20.38 1.38
N TRP A 28 8.74 21.09 0.67
CA TRP A 28 8.87 22.53 0.43
C TRP A 28 8.78 23.34 1.74
N THR A 29 7.93 22.92 2.68
CA THR A 29 7.82 23.55 4.01
C THR A 29 9.08 23.30 4.85
N LEU A 30 9.67 22.11 4.75
CA LEU A 30 10.95 21.79 5.38
C LEU A 30 12.11 22.57 4.75
N TYR A 31 12.15 22.64 3.42
CA TYR A 31 13.18 23.38 2.67
C TYR A 31 13.21 24.88 3.02
N GLN A 32 12.05 25.50 3.23
CA GLN A 32 11.95 26.89 3.69
C GLN A 32 12.48 27.10 5.12
N LYS A 33 12.41 26.08 5.98
CA LYS A 33 12.92 26.15 7.36
C LYS A 33 14.42 25.90 7.42
N ASP A 34 14.88 24.83 6.75
CA ASP A 34 16.28 24.47 6.64
C ASP A 34 16.51 23.62 5.36
N PRO A 35 17.27 24.13 4.38
CA PRO A 35 17.61 23.38 3.17
C PRO A 35 18.29 22.03 3.42
N GLN A 36 18.97 21.85 4.56
CA GLN A 36 19.69 20.60 4.88
C GLN A 36 18.77 19.46 5.32
N LEU A 37 17.52 19.75 5.69
CA LEU A 37 16.51 18.73 6.03
C LEU A 37 15.91 18.05 4.80
N VAL A 38 16.25 18.53 3.61
CA VAL A 38 15.75 18.03 2.34
C VAL A 38 16.92 17.48 1.52
N GLU A 39 16.73 16.32 0.94
CA GLU A 39 17.73 15.68 0.09
C GLU A 39 18.11 16.59 -1.10
N LYS A 40 19.41 16.65 -1.43
CA LYS A 40 19.98 17.54 -2.46
C LYS A 40 19.36 17.38 -3.84
N SER A 41 18.82 16.20 -4.16
CA SER A 41 18.13 15.92 -5.43
C SER A 41 16.87 16.78 -5.64
N TRP A 42 16.27 17.30 -4.57
CA TRP A 42 15.08 18.16 -4.62
C TRP A 42 15.39 19.66 -4.73
N TRP A 43 16.64 20.06 -4.51
CA TRP A 43 17.02 21.47 -4.47
C TRP A 43 16.79 22.19 -5.81
N PRO A 44 17.13 21.63 -7.00
CA PRO A 44 16.88 22.32 -8.26
C PRO A 44 15.39 22.62 -8.51
N LEU A 45 14.51 21.74 -8.04
CA LEU A 45 13.07 21.90 -8.16
C LEU A 45 12.54 23.01 -7.25
N PHE A 46 13.04 23.09 -6.01
CA PHE A 46 12.65 24.10 -5.03
C PHE A 46 13.28 25.47 -5.30
N GLU A 47 14.51 25.54 -5.82
CA GLU A 47 15.11 26.79 -6.31
C GLU A 47 14.30 27.35 -7.49
N SER A 48 13.95 26.51 -8.47
CA SER A 48 13.06 26.89 -9.58
C SER A 48 11.67 27.35 -9.10
N ARG A 49 11.13 26.73 -8.04
CA ARG A 49 9.85 27.13 -7.41
C ARG A 49 9.99 28.48 -6.70
N ALA A 50 11.07 28.71 -5.96
CA ALA A 50 11.36 29.96 -5.25
C ALA A 50 11.56 31.13 -6.20
N SER A 51 12.31 30.93 -7.28
CA SER A 51 12.55 31.96 -8.31
C SER A 51 11.26 32.37 -9.02
N ARG A 52 10.34 31.42 -9.28
CA ARG A 52 9.02 31.72 -9.86
C ARG A 52 8.06 32.39 -8.87
N ALA A 53 8.15 32.04 -7.60
CA ALA A 53 7.28 32.56 -6.54
C ALA A 53 7.79 33.88 -5.91
N GLY A 54 9.00 34.34 -6.27
CA GLY A 54 9.60 35.54 -5.69
C GLY A 54 9.92 35.41 -4.20
N VAL A 55 10.09 34.19 -3.69
CA VAL A 55 10.35 33.92 -2.27
C VAL A 55 11.86 34.00 -2.02
N SER A 56 12.28 34.90 -1.13
CA SER A 56 13.67 34.97 -0.66
C SER A 56 13.93 33.83 0.32
N LEU A 57 14.68 32.82 -0.12
CA LEU A 57 15.14 31.73 0.74
C LEU A 57 16.30 32.18 1.64
N PRO A 58 16.50 31.54 2.81
CA PRO A 58 17.75 31.68 3.56
C PRO A 58 18.94 31.29 2.66
N PRO A 59 20.12 31.92 2.82
CA PRO A 59 21.26 31.68 1.95
C PRO A 59 21.64 30.19 1.98
N ALA A 60 21.46 29.52 0.85
CA ALA A 60 21.95 28.16 0.66
C ALA A 60 23.49 28.18 0.86
N PRO A 61 24.06 27.25 1.64
CA PRO A 61 25.50 27.15 1.77
C PRO A 61 26.11 26.92 0.39
N ALA A 62 27.07 27.77 0.01
CA ALA A 62 27.73 27.73 -1.28
C ALA A 62 28.28 26.32 -1.56
N ALA A 63 27.80 25.71 -2.65
CA ALA A 63 28.35 24.48 -3.16
C ALA A 63 29.81 24.72 -3.59
N PRO A 64 30.80 23.93 -3.13
CA PRO A 64 32.14 23.99 -3.67
C PRO A 64 32.15 23.47 -5.12
N ALA A 65 32.94 24.12 -5.96
CA ALA A 65 33.17 23.73 -7.35
C ALA A 65 33.62 22.26 -7.49
N PRO A 66 33.30 21.57 -8.60
CA PRO A 66 33.57 20.15 -8.73
C PRO A 66 35.08 19.90 -8.90
N ALA A 67 35.69 19.25 -7.90
CA ALA A 67 36.96 18.58 -8.04
C ALA A 67 36.72 17.06 -8.10
N THR A 68 37.15 16.46 -9.20
CA THR A 68 37.27 15.02 -9.44
C THR A 68 38.21 14.38 -8.41
N SER A 69 37.83 13.25 -7.78
CA SER A 69 38.70 12.07 -7.52
C SER A 69 38.17 11.15 -6.39
N LEU A 70 37.84 9.91 -6.77
CA LEU A 70 38.12 8.60 -6.17
C LEU A 70 37.72 8.24 -4.71
N ALA A 71 37.07 7.07 -4.65
CA ALA A 71 37.27 5.91 -3.75
C ALA A 71 36.50 5.79 -2.40
N ASP A 72 35.79 4.66 -2.34
CA ASP A 72 35.58 3.67 -1.26
C ASP A 72 34.84 3.98 0.06
N ASP A 73 34.01 2.99 0.41
CA ASP A 73 33.16 2.66 1.58
C ASP A 73 33.81 2.81 3.00
N PRO A 74 33.12 2.55 4.16
CA PRO A 74 31.68 2.33 4.44
C PRO A 74 31.09 3.04 5.71
N SER A 75 29.75 3.16 5.74
CA SER A 75 28.85 3.19 6.93
C SER A 75 28.94 4.38 7.94
N PRO A 76 27.89 4.68 8.77
CA PRO A 76 26.72 3.86 9.14
C PRO A 76 25.34 4.49 8.85
N VAL A 77 24.34 3.62 8.78
CA VAL A 77 22.91 3.96 8.76
C VAL A 77 22.48 4.54 10.12
N THR A 78 22.12 5.81 10.15
CA THR A 78 21.32 6.42 11.21
C THR A 78 19.85 6.41 10.79
N SER A 79 19.13 5.37 11.21
CA SER A 79 17.67 5.36 11.22
C SER A 79 17.15 6.43 12.20
N PRO A 80 16.31 7.40 11.78
CA PRO A 80 15.59 8.24 12.71
C PRO A 80 14.29 7.56 13.13
N ILE A 81 14.16 7.44 14.44
CA ILE A 81 13.01 6.98 15.21
C ILE A 81 11.73 7.69 14.74
N ALA A 82 10.71 6.89 14.42
CA ALA A 82 9.35 7.38 14.19
C ALA A 82 8.82 8.02 15.48
N LYS A 83 8.62 9.34 15.45
CA LYS A 83 7.79 10.03 16.43
C LYS A 83 6.34 9.80 16.02
N THR A 84 5.66 8.89 16.71
CA THR A 84 4.19 8.81 16.64
C THR A 84 3.62 10.04 17.34
N THR A 85 3.12 10.99 16.56
CA THR A 85 2.13 11.96 17.06
C THR A 85 0.76 11.56 16.52
N SER A 86 0.07 10.81 17.38
CA SER A 86 -1.37 10.77 17.58
C SER A 86 -2.14 11.89 16.88
N ILE A 87 -2.92 11.52 15.86
CA ILE A 87 -4.16 12.22 15.50
C ILE A 87 -5.25 11.15 15.49
N ALA A 88 -6.08 11.16 16.53
CA ALA A 88 -7.24 10.29 16.66
C ALA A 88 -8.28 10.61 15.55
N PRO A 89 -8.98 9.59 15.00
CA PRO A 89 -10.09 9.80 14.08
C PRO A 89 -11.18 10.68 14.71
N LYS A 90 -11.61 11.69 13.95
CA LYS A 90 -12.69 12.61 14.33
C LYS A 90 -14.03 11.91 14.18
N GLU A 91 -14.75 11.72 15.28
CA GLU A 91 -16.08 11.12 15.29
C GLU A 91 -17.09 12.01 14.56
N GLN A 92 -17.86 11.43 13.64
CA GLN A 92 -19.05 12.05 13.07
C GLN A 92 -20.15 12.10 14.15
N PRO A 93 -20.92 13.21 14.24
CA PRO A 93 -21.93 13.34 15.28
C PRO A 93 -23.14 12.43 15.00
N ILE A 94 -23.44 11.57 15.98
CA ILE A 94 -24.69 10.81 16.06
C ILE A 94 -25.78 11.74 16.64
N PRO A 95 -27.01 11.79 16.08
CA PRO A 95 -28.07 12.63 16.60
C PRO A 95 -28.59 12.04 17.93
N ALA A 96 -28.27 12.70 19.04
CA ALA A 96 -28.83 12.39 20.35
C ALA A 96 -29.23 13.69 21.08
N GLN A 97 -30.40 14.22 20.72
CA GLN A 97 -31.23 14.99 21.63
C GLN A 97 -32.67 14.46 21.51
N ALA A 98 -32.98 13.50 22.37
CA ALA A 98 -34.35 13.16 22.77
C ALA A 98 -34.36 13.02 24.31
N PRO A 99 -35.44 13.41 25.00
CA PRO A 99 -35.38 13.77 26.42
C PRO A 99 -35.41 12.57 27.37
N THR A 100 -34.84 12.81 28.54
CA THR A 100 -34.76 11.98 29.75
C THR A 100 -36.11 11.48 30.28
N SER A 101 -36.20 10.19 30.63
CA SER A 101 -37.04 9.60 31.68
C SER A 101 -36.60 8.15 31.99
N PRO A 102 -36.83 7.63 33.23
CA PRO A 102 -35.84 6.86 33.98
C PRO A 102 -35.90 5.33 33.79
N THR A 103 -34.73 4.70 33.86
CA THR A 103 -34.52 3.25 33.95
C THR A 103 -34.85 2.75 35.36
N PRO A 104 -35.52 1.59 35.54
CA PRO A 104 -35.74 1.02 36.85
C PRO A 104 -34.43 0.44 37.41
N VAL A 105 -34.15 0.77 38.66
CA VAL A 105 -33.06 0.22 39.47
C VAL A 105 -33.27 -1.28 39.67
N VAL A 106 -32.28 -2.09 39.27
CA VAL A 106 -32.08 -3.43 39.83
C VAL A 106 -30.85 -3.34 40.73
N SER A 107 -31.12 -3.62 41.99
CA SER A 107 -30.28 -3.46 43.16
C SER A 107 -28.97 -4.25 43.09
N GLU A 108 -27.94 -3.64 43.66
CA GLU A 108 -26.68 -4.28 44.05
C GLU A 108 -26.93 -5.53 44.90
N ALA A 109 -26.36 -6.64 44.47
CA ALA A 109 -26.11 -7.81 45.29
C ALA A 109 -24.61 -8.18 45.15
N GLU A 110 -23.90 -7.85 46.24
CA GLU A 110 -22.70 -8.50 46.79
C GLU A 110 -21.47 -8.71 45.90
N VAL A 111 -20.49 -7.86 46.20
CA VAL A 111 -19.06 -7.97 45.89
C VAL A 111 -18.52 -9.30 46.42
N GLY A 112 -18.47 -10.30 45.55
CA GLY A 112 -17.51 -11.41 45.66
C GLY A 112 -16.17 -10.92 45.11
N VAL A 113 -15.14 -10.97 45.96
CA VAL A 113 -13.71 -10.67 45.69
C VAL A 113 -13.38 -10.66 44.18
N ASP A 114 -13.17 -9.45 43.63
CA ASP A 114 -12.76 -9.23 42.23
C ASP A 114 -11.40 -9.90 41.98
N GLU A 115 -11.44 -11.17 41.57
CA GLU A 115 -10.33 -11.85 40.93
C GLU A 115 -10.13 -11.17 39.57
N ALA A 116 -8.98 -10.53 39.38
CA ALA A 116 -8.64 -9.89 38.12
C ALA A 116 -8.81 -10.92 36.98
N PRO A 117 -9.41 -10.54 35.84
CA PRO A 117 -9.64 -11.48 34.75
C PRO A 117 -8.33 -12.14 34.34
N VAL A 118 -8.29 -13.47 34.46
CA VAL A 118 -7.10 -14.28 34.17
C VAL A 118 -7.04 -14.57 32.67
N ASP A 119 -5.86 -14.43 32.07
CA ASP A 119 -5.65 -14.69 30.64
C ASP A 119 -5.88 -16.16 30.28
N GLU A 120 -6.70 -16.41 29.26
CA GLU A 120 -6.90 -17.73 28.68
C GLU A 120 -5.89 -17.99 27.55
N VAL A 121 -4.96 -18.93 27.76
CA VAL A 121 -3.91 -19.26 26.78
C VAL A 121 -4.30 -20.50 25.98
N ASN A 122 -4.72 -20.30 24.73
CA ASN A 122 -5.10 -21.39 23.81
C ASN A 122 -4.03 -21.64 22.73
N PRO A 123 -3.37 -22.82 22.71
CA PRO A 123 -2.33 -23.12 21.75
C PRO A 123 -2.88 -23.29 20.32
N LEU A 124 -2.26 -22.62 19.35
CA LEU A 124 -2.64 -22.72 17.94
C LEU A 124 -2.29 -24.09 17.35
N LYS A 125 -3.25 -24.71 16.67
CA LYS A 125 -3.11 -26.02 16.01
C LYS A 125 -3.54 -25.96 14.55
N GLY A 126 -3.03 -26.91 13.75
CA GLY A 126 -3.42 -27.10 12.36
C GLY A 126 -3.27 -25.85 11.49
N MET A 127 -4.35 -25.47 10.81
CA MET A 127 -4.38 -24.33 9.87
C MET A 127 -3.99 -22.99 10.50
N ALA A 128 -4.38 -22.74 11.75
CA ALA A 128 -4.07 -21.48 12.42
C ALA A 128 -2.57 -21.33 12.68
N LYS A 129 -1.89 -22.43 13.04
CA LYS A 129 -0.43 -22.47 13.20
C LYS A 129 0.28 -22.23 11.87
N ALA A 130 -0.19 -22.85 10.78
CA ALA A 130 0.38 -22.67 9.46
C ALA A 130 0.21 -21.22 8.96
N LEU A 131 -0.96 -20.60 9.22
CA LEU A 131 -1.18 -19.19 8.89
C LEU A 131 -0.19 -18.29 9.62
N ALA A 132 -0.01 -18.47 10.93
CA ALA A 132 0.94 -17.69 11.72
C ALA A 132 2.37 -17.80 11.15
N ALA A 133 2.84 -19.02 10.88
CA ALA A 133 4.16 -19.23 10.29
C ALA A 133 4.35 -18.53 8.93
N ASN A 134 3.32 -18.55 8.06
CA ASN A 134 3.37 -17.85 6.78
C ASN A 134 3.36 -16.32 6.94
N MET A 135 2.64 -15.80 7.94
CA MET A 135 2.63 -14.36 8.24
C MET A 135 4.00 -13.91 8.76
N ASP A 136 4.65 -14.69 9.62
CA ASP A 136 6.00 -14.39 10.09
C ASP A 136 7.01 -14.38 8.94
N GLN A 137 6.91 -15.33 8.00
CA GLN A 137 7.76 -15.35 6.80
C GLN A 137 7.56 -14.11 5.92
N SER A 138 6.32 -13.62 5.81
CA SER A 138 5.99 -12.48 4.95
C SER A 138 6.65 -11.16 5.38
N LEU A 139 7.10 -11.04 6.64
CA LEU A 139 7.77 -9.85 7.17
C LEU A 139 9.08 -9.51 6.43
N THR A 140 9.69 -10.50 5.79
CA THR A 140 10.94 -10.33 5.03
C THR A 140 10.75 -9.65 3.68
N VAL A 141 9.50 -9.58 3.18
CA VAL A 141 9.21 -9.07 1.85
C VAL A 141 8.85 -7.57 1.91
N PRO A 142 9.67 -6.67 1.34
CA PRO A 142 9.36 -5.25 1.31
C PRO A 142 8.14 -5.00 0.40
N THR A 143 6.99 -4.69 1.02
CA THR A 143 5.72 -4.58 0.29
C THR A 143 5.44 -3.13 -0.08
N ALA A 144 5.40 -2.84 -1.38
CA ALA A 144 4.94 -1.55 -1.92
C ALA A 144 3.47 -1.66 -2.36
N THR A 145 2.59 -0.82 -1.82
CA THR A 145 1.15 -0.87 -2.09
C THR A 145 0.72 0.29 -2.99
N SER A 146 -0.05 -0.01 -4.05
CA SER A 146 -0.74 0.99 -4.87
C SER A 146 -2.23 0.67 -4.96
N VAL A 147 -3.06 1.71 -4.96
CA VAL A 147 -4.53 1.57 -4.98
C VAL A 147 -5.08 2.35 -6.17
N ARG A 148 -6.04 1.74 -6.88
CA ARG A 148 -6.76 2.37 -7.99
C ARG A 148 -8.25 2.07 -7.91
N THR A 149 -9.06 3.06 -8.25
CA THR A 149 -10.52 2.93 -8.31
C THR A 149 -10.95 2.59 -9.72
N VAL A 150 -11.74 1.52 -9.89
CA VAL A 150 -12.25 1.07 -11.20
C VAL A 150 -13.78 1.05 -11.16
N PRO A 151 -14.47 1.78 -12.07
CA PRO A 151 -15.92 1.71 -12.19
C PRO A 151 -16.41 0.31 -12.56
N ALA A 152 -17.37 -0.23 -11.79
CA ALA A 152 -17.82 -1.61 -11.95
C ALA A 152 -19.11 -1.78 -12.78
N LYS A 153 -19.77 -0.70 -13.21
CA LYS A 153 -21.10 -0.77 -13.86
C LYS A 153 -21.10 -1.68 -15.08
N LEU A 154 -20.15 -1.49 -16.01
CA LEU A 154 -20.01 -2.33 -17.20
C LEU A 154 -19.73 -3.80 -16.84
N MET A 155 -18.97 -4.05 -15.78
CA MET A 155 -18.69 -5.41 -15.30
C MET A 155 -19.96 -6.10 -14.79
N ILE A 156 -20.84 -5.36 -14.09
CA ILE A 156 -22.13 -5.86 -13.59
C ILE A 156 -23.05 -6.21 -14.76
N ASP A 157 -23.21 -5.30 -15.70
CA ASP A 157 -24.11 -5.47 -16.85
C ASP A 157 -23.64 -6.66 -17.72
N ASN A 158 -22.35 -6.74 -18.04
CA ASN A 158 -21.77 -7.87 -18.78
C ASN A 158 -21.90 -9.20 -18.04
N ARG A 159 -21.70 -9.21 -16.72
CA ARG A 159 -21.86 -10.42 -15.90
C ARG A 159 -23.30 -10.95 -15.95
N ILE A 160 -24.30 -10.06 -15.96
CA ILE A 160 -25.72 -10.46 -16.07
C ILE A 160 -25.97 -11.12 -17.41
N VAL A 161 -25.49 -10.52 -18.51
CA VAL A 161 -25.63 -11.08 -19.87
C VAL A 161 -24.97 -12.46 -19.96
N ILE A 162 -23.74 -12.61 -19.47
CA ILE A 162 -23.00 -13.88 -19.45
C ILE A 162 -23.77 -14.94 -18.65
N ASN A 163 -24.22 -14.61 -17.44
CA ASN A 163 -24.94 -15.57 -16.60
C ASN A 163 -26.31 -15.95 -17.18
N ASN A 164 -26.99 -15.03 -17.85
CA ASN A 164 -28.23 -15.32 -18.57
C ASN A 164 -28.00 -16.30 -19.72
N HIS A 165 -26.90 -16.14 -20.46
CA HIS A 165 -26.51 -17.08 -21.50
C HIS A 165 -26.13 -18.46 -20.92
N LEU A 166 -25.27 -18.50 -19.91
CA LEU A 166 -24.82 -19.74 -19.27
C LEU A 166 -25.97 -20.56 -18.69
N ARG A 167 -26.96 -19.89 -18.08
CA ARG A 167 -28.18 -20.54 -17.57
C ARG A 167 -28.96 -21.28 -18.65
N ARG A 168 -28.94 -20.80 -19.89
CA ARG A 168 -29.68 -21.40 -21.02
C ARG A 168 -28.90 -22.47 -21.77
N ALA A 169 -27.56 -22.39 -21.74
CA ALA A 169 -26.70 -23.26 -22.54
C ALA A 169 -26.21 -24.50 -21.78
N ARG A 170 -25.27 -24.32 -20.84
CA ARG A 170 -24.46 -25.41 -20.26
C ARG A 170 -24.49 -25.44 -18.73
N GLY A 171 -25.27 -24.55 -18.11
CA GLY A 171 -25.26 -24.35 -16.66
C GLY A 171 -24.02 -23.57 -16.18
N GLY A 172 -23.93 -23.43 -14.85
CA GLY A 172 -22.85 -22.68 -14.20
C GLY A 172 -23.17 -21.20 -13.95
N LYS A 173 -22.35 -20.58 -13.11
CA LYS A 173 -22.49 -19.19 -12.68
C LYS A 173 -21.11 -18.54 -12.63
N VAL A 174 -20.99 -17.39 -13.27
CA VAL A 174 -19.81 -16.53 -13.21
C VAL A 174 -20.00 -15.52 -12.09
N SER A 175 -19.04 -15.42 -11.18
CA SER A 175 -18.93 -14.36 -10.17
C SER A 175 -17.97 -13.27 -10.63
N PHE A 176 -17.92 -12.13 -9.93
CA PHE A 176 -16.94 -11.07 -10.21
C PHE A 176 -15.50 -11.58 -10.08
N THR A 177 -15.23 -12.45 -9.10
CA THR A 177 -13.92 -13.08 -8.92
C THR A 177 -13.44 -13.80 -10.18
N HIS A 178 -14.33 -14.44 -10.95
CA HIS A 178 -13.95 -15.11 -12.19
C HIS A 178 -13.49 -14.11 -13.26
N LEU A 179 -14.20 -12.99 -13.40
CA LEU A 179 -13.87 -11.94 -14.37
C LEU A 179 -12.54 -11.27 -14.01
N ILE A 180 -12.35 -10.97 -12.72
CA ILE A 180 -11.12 -10.35 -12.21
C ILE A 180 -9.95 -11.32 -12.33
N ALA A 181 -10.11 -12.58 -11.91
CA ALA A 181 -9.09 -13.62 -12.05
C ALA A 181 -8.64 -13.82 -13.50
N TRP A 182 -9.57 -13.87 -14.44
CA TRP A 182 -9.25 -13.99 -15.85
C TRP A 182 -8.51 -12.76 -16.40
N ALA A 183 -8.91 -11.56 -15.98
CA ALA A 183 -8.22 -10.33 -16.32
C ALA A 183 -6.79 -10.30 -15.76
N MET A 184 -6.59 -10.73 -14.50
CA MET A 184 -5.25 -10.84 -13.89
C MET A 184 -4.35 -11.80 -14.66
N ILE A 185 -4.84 -12.99 -15.03
CA ILE A 185 -4.06 -13.95 -15.83
C ILE A 185 -3.66 -13.34 -17.18
N LYS A 186 -4.57 -12.61 -17.84
CA LYS A 186 -4.26 -11.89 -19.08
C LYS A 186 -3.19 -10.83 -18.88
N ALA A 187 -3.26 -10.07 -17.79
CA ALA A 187 -2.25 -9.07 -17.46
C ALA A 187 -0.88 -9.71 -17.19
N LEU A 188 -0.83 -10.80 -16.42
CA LEU A 188 0.41 -11.53 -16.13
C LEU A 188 1.05 -12.13 -17.39
N LYS A 189 0.26 -12.50 -18.39
CA LYS A 189 0.80 -12.92 -19.71
C LYS A 189 1.46 -11.78 -20.48
N GLN A 190 1.00 -10.54 -20.29
CA GLN A 190 1.59 -9.36 -20.92
C GLN A 190 2.76 -8.79 -20.12
N LEU A 191 2.76 -9.02 -18.79
CA LEU A 191 3.77 -8.55 -17.85
C LEU A 191 4.37 -9.75 -17.09
N PRO A 192 5.15 -10.61 -17.76
CA PRO A 192 5.68 -11.83 -17.14
C PRO A 192 6.64 -11.55 -15.97
N GLY A 193 7.25 -10.36 -15.93
CA GLY A 193 8.09 -9.92 -14.81
C GLY A 193 7.35 -9.78 -13.48
N GLN A 194 6.01 -9.79 -13.48
CA GLN A 194 5.20 -9.78 -12.26
C GLN A 194 4.84 -11.18 -11.75
N ASN A 195 5.15 -12.24 -12.49
CA ASN A 195 4.98 -13.63 -12.07
C ASN A 195 6.35 -14.25 -11.77
N VAL A 196 7.05 -13.73 -10.76
CA VAL A 196 8.41 -14.11 -10.39
C VAL A 196 8.48 -14.18 -8.87
N PHE A 197 9.30 -15.07 -8.32
CA PHE A 197 9.58 -15.10 -6.89
C PHE A 197 11.08 -15.14 -6.63
N TYR A 198 11.48 -14.64 -5.47
CA TYR A 198 12.85 -14.71 -4.98
C TYR A 198 13.11 -16.07 -4.36
N ASP A 199 14.27 -16.65 -4.66
CA ASP A 199 14.76 -17.86 -4.02
C ASP A 199 16.28 -17.79 -3.84
N GLU A 200 16.84 -18.69 -3.03
CA GLU A 200 18.27 -18.85 -2.84
C GLU A 200 18.71 -20.25 -3.27
N VAL A 201 19.41 -20.32 -4.39
CA VAL A 201 19.96 -21.58 -4.91
C VAL A 201 21.47 -21.56 -4.69
N ASP A 202 21.98 -22.54 -3.95
CA ASP A 202 23.39 -22.65 -3.57
C ASP A 202 23.94 -21.40 -2.85
N GLY A 203 23.10 -20.77 -2.02
CA GLY A 203 23.44 -19.56 -1.27
C GLY A 203 23.56 -18.30 -2.12
N LYS A 204 23.09 -18.33 -3.38
CA LYS A 204 23.05 -17.17 -4.27
C LYS A 204 21.62 -16.70 -4.47
N PRO A 205 21.36 -15.37 -4.39
CA PRO A 205 20.04 -14.82 -4.67
C PRO A 205 19.69 -15.02 -6.13
N VAL A 206 18.52 -15.60 -6.40
CA VAL A 206 18.00 -15.81 -7.75
C VAL A 206 16.55 -15.35 -7.88
N ALA A 207 16.20 -14.87 -9.07
CA ALA A 207 14.83 -14.62 -9.46
C ALA A 207 14.31 -15.82 -10.25
N VAL A 208 13.34 -16.55 -9.68
CA VAL A 208 12.77 -17.72 -10.33
C VAL A 208 11.57 -17.30 -11.17
N HIS A 209 11.64 -17.59 -12.46
CA HIS A 209 10.56 -17.39 -13.43
C HIS A 209 9.82 -18.71 -13.65
N PRO A 210 8.64 -18.93 -13.04
CA PRO A 210 7.89 -20.17 -13.19
C PRO A 210 7.36 -20.31 -14.61
N ALA A 211 7.33 -21.53 -15.14
CA ALA A 211 6.80 -21.82 -16.47
C ALA A 211 5.28 -21.60 -16.59
N ASN A 212 4.55 -21.74 -15.46
CA ASN A 212 3.09 -21.69 -15.41
C ASN A 212 2.62 -20.57 -14.47
N ILE A 213 1.37 -20.13 -14.65
CA ILE A 213 0.75 -19.13 -13.78
C ILE A 213 -0.20 -19.87 -12.84
N ASN A 214 0.17 -19.95 -11.57
CA ASN A 214 -0.67 -20.52 -10.52
C ASN A 214 -1.38 -19.40 -9.76
N LEU A 215 -2.69 -19.30 -9.90
CA LEU A 215 -3.47 -18.25 -9.23
C LEU A 215 -4.04 -18.77 -7.91
N GLY A 216 -3.54 -18.25 -6.79
CA GLY A 216 -4.11 -18.47 -5.46
C GLY A 216 -5.40 -17.68 -5.25
N ILE A 217 -6.44 -18.32 -4.71
CA ILE A 217 -7.70 -17.65 -4.34
C ILE A 217 -7.91 -17.79 -2.84
N ALA A 218 -7.78 -16.70 -2.10
CA ALA A 218 -8.08 -16.69 -0.67
C ALA A 218 -9.58 -16.88 -0.43
N ILE A 219 -9.94 -17.91 0.33
CA ILE A 219 -11.31 -18.25 0.72
C ILE A 219 -11.42 -18.42 2.23
N ASP A 220 -12.57 -18.02 2.74
CA ASP A 220 -12.94 -18.21 4.14
C ASP A 220 -13.86 -19.43 4.26
N MET A 221 -13.39 -20.44 5.00
CA MET A 221 -14.05 -21.72 5.18
C MET A 221 -14.63 -21.85 6.59
N PRO A 222 -15.94 -22.11 6.74
CA PRO A 222 -16.52 -22.44 8.04
C PRO A 222 -16.07 -23.84 8.46
N LYS A 223 -15.76 -24.00 9.75
CA LYS A 223 -15.42 -25.29 10.35
C LYS A 223 -16.62 -25.86 11.12
N PRO A 224 -16.64 -27.18 11.39
CA PRO A 224 -17.69 -27.82 12.17
C PRO A 224 -17.82 -27.26 13.61
N ASP A 225 -16.75 -26.70 14.15
CA ASP A 225 -16.70 -26.08 15.49
C ASP A 225 -17.32 -24.67 15.54
N GLY A 226 -17.86 -24.18 14.42
CA GLY A 226 -18.43 -22.83 14.30
C GLY A 226 -17.40 -21.73 14.05
N THR A 227 -16.10 -22.02 14.15
CA THR A 227 -15.03 -21.08 13.81
C THR A 227 -14.80 -21.01 12.29
N ARG A 228 -14.05 -20.01 11.85
CA ARG A 228 -13.72 -19.78 10.44
C ARG A 228 -12.23 -19.93 10.20
N GLY A 229 -11.85 -20.30 8.98
CA GLY A 229 -10.45 -20.52 8.61
C GLY A 229 -10.13 -20.02 7.20
N LEU A 230 -8.97 -19.38 7.06
CA LEU A 230 -8.45 -18.96 5.76
C LEU A 230 -7.77 -20.13 5.05
N VAL A 231 -8.14 -20.36 3.79
CA VAL A 231 -7.47 -21.31 2.88
C VAL A 231 -7.18 -20.60 1.56
N VAL A 232 -6.08 -20.95 0.90
CA VAL A 232 -5.71 -20.39 -0.41
C VAL A 232 -5.48 -21.54 -1.41
N PRO A 233 -6.53 -22.10 -2.05
CA PRO A 233 -6.35 -23.01 -3.17
C PRO A 233 -5.66 -22.34 -4.36
N GLY A 234 -4.71 -23.05 -4.99
CA GLY A 234 -4.07 -22.65 -6.24
C GLY A 234 -4.77 -23.23 -7.46
N ILE A 235 -5.27 -22.37 -8.34
CA ILE A 235 -5.76 -22.76 -9.66
C ILE A 235 -4.55 -22.88 -10.59
N LYS A 236 -4.27 -24.11 -11.02
CA LYS A 236 -3.11 -24.43 -11.86
C LYS A 236 -3.47 -24.38 -13.34
N ARG A 237 -2.60 -23.77 -14.16
CA ARG A 237 -2.47 -24.07 -15.58
C ARG A 237 -1.17 -23.57 -16.18
#